data_AF-A0A3B9HWE0-F1
#
_entry.id   AF-A0A3B9HWE0-F1
#
_cell.length_a   1.000
_cell.length_b   1.000
_cell.length_c   1.000
_cell.angle_alpha   90.00
_cell.angle_beta   90.00
_cell.angle_gamma   90.00
#
_symmetry.space_group_name_H-M   'P 1'
#
loop_
_entity.id
_entity.type
_entity.pdbx_description
1 polymer ?
#
loop_
_entity_poly.entity_id
_entity_poly.type
_entity_poly.pdbx_seq_one_letter_code
_entity_poly.pdbx_strand_id
1 'polypeptide(L)'
;MKKILFLLILFVTSVSALHAIDLQHSTIFSFTHFICGNSGLFPRGCSLNPFIWKARSGNELAENPVFSKVAALTRKAAESFNDPHRFECALYKAGLAASDIAALADFISQRTGEKKEMCLKLLNPLYEDFIRYFYPNKALIETELIALKKSESFKHFSNLLEQQKAAFSCKAADLDLKIAVIPVFATSEEFSRLRDSGKFSIFGLSLDEIQLIELPIIPGLPEITSRASVHLNAVALHEINHFLYYDSDFFKAATEFFSASKYSNARLAGSYFSETLATACGQGMAHLVYKTEDPQWYDNRIINRLAHDFFGTAREYLEQGKQFDAAFLQSYLEVFRKAFPDARLIPEIALTRFALHFPGIGDDEAYSAEFKNTLKKYLPNFRTVDYSAADAETLAVEVFVKDGTDNEKVRRSLNNNLLFKTLAEQKKAFMTHRAGSESRPARLTIFLDSVKDLTMALSALFKHEAFKPIMRL
;
A
#
# COMPACT_ATOMS: atom_id res chain seq x y z
N MET A 1 25.32 -26.54 30.28
CA MET A 1 24.53 -25.72 31.24
C MET A 1 24.94 -24.24 31.27
N LYS A 2 26.22 -23.85 31.30
CA LYS A 2 26.61 -22.41 31.37
C LYS A 2 26.22 -21.54 30.15
N LYS A 3 26.10 -22.11 28.94
CA LYS A 3 25.62 -21.37 27.73
C LYS A 3 24.09 -21.12 27.72
N ILE A 4 23.30 -21.96 28.39
CA ILE A 4 21.84 -21.80 28.49
C ILE A 4 21.48 -20.72 29.53
N LEU A 5 22.29 -20.60 30.59
CA LEU A 5 22.08 -19.59 31.63
C LEU A 5 22.44 -18.16 31.15
N PHE A 6 23.41 -18.02 30.21
CA PHE A 6 23.78 -16.72 29.65
C PHE A 6 22.73 -16.17 28.68
N LEU A 7 22.04 -17.05 27.94
CA LEU A 7 20.89 -16.68 27.11
C LEU A 7 19.66 -16.30 27.93
N LEU A 8 19.42 -16.96 29.08
CA LEU A 8 18.31 -16.60 29.97
C LEU A 8 18.53 -15.25 30.70
N ILE A 9 19.77 -14.92 31.07
CA ILE A 9 20.06 -13.68 31.80
C ILE A 9 19.99 -12.44 30.88
N LEU A 10 20.37 -12.56 29.60
CA LEU A 10 20.17 -11.48 28.62
C LEU A 10 18.69 -11.27 28.25
N PHE A 11 17.85 -12.29 28.37
CA PHE A 11 16.41 -12.20 28.10
C PHE A 11 15.59 -11.58 29.24
N VAL A 12 16.11 -11.60 30.48
CA VAL A 12 15.36 -11.16 31.67
C VAL A 12 15.66 -9.70 32.03
N THR A 13 16.80 -9.13 31.62
CA THR A 13 17.18 -7.75 31.97
C THR A 13 16.80 -6.69 30.92
N SER A 14 16.21 -7.05 29.78
CA SER A 14 15.73 -6.11 28.75
C SER A 14 14.20 -5.95 28.72
N VAL A 15 13.45 -6.72 29.52
CA VAL A 15 11.98 -6.67 29.57
C VAL A 15 11.44 -5.34 30.14
N SER A 16 12.27 -4.57 30.85
CA SER A 16 11.87 -3.33 31.52
C SER A 16 11.91 -2.06 30.66
N ALA A 17 12.19 -2.16 29.35
CA ALA A 17 12.18 -1.01 28.45
C ALA A 17 11.48 -1.27 27.10
N LEU A 18 10.50 -2.18 27.06
CA LEU A 18 9.45 -2.11 26.04
C LEU A 18 8.75 -0.77 26.23
N HIS A 19 9.20 0.27 25.53
CA HIS A 19 8.43 1.48 25.36
C HIS A 19 7.11 1.02 24.75
N ALA A 20 6.06 1.05 25.57
CA ALA A 20 4.77 0.51 25.18
C ALA A 20 4.35 1.20 23.90
N ILE A 21 4.20 0.43 22.83
CA ILE A 21 3.59 0.93 21.60
C ILE A 21 2.24 1.49 22.00
N ASP A 22 2.10 2.80 21.89
CA ASP A 22 0.87 3.45 22.26
C ASP A 22 -0.13 3.29 21.13
N LEU A 23 -1.04 2.33 21.28
CA LEU A 23 -2.22 2.27 20.41
C LEU A 23 -3.06 3.51 20.70
N GLN A 24 -3.04 4.44 19.74
CA GLN A 24 -3.81 5.67 19.80
C GLN A 24 -5.16 5.46 19.15
N HIS A 25 -6.18 6.06 19.75
CA HIS A 25 -7.53 5.94 19.26
C HIS A 25 -8.35 7.17 19.63
N SER A 26 -9.09 7.70 18.66
CA SER A 26 -10.13 8.70 18.89
C SER A 26 -11.30 8.49 17.93
N THR A 27 -12.50 8.87 18.37
CA THR A 27 -13.71 8.89 17.52
C THR A 27 -13.51 9.77 16.29
N ILE A 28 -12.86 10.92 16.46
CA ILE A 28 -12.60 11.88 15.40
C ILE A 28 -11.64 11.31 14.37
N PHE A 29 -10.62 10.56 14.79
CA PHE A 29 -9.72 9.85 13.88
C PHE A 29 -10.47 8.78 13.07
N SER A 30 -11.35 8.01 13.71
CA SER A 30 -12.20 7.04 12.98
C SER A 30 -13.17 7.70 12.00
N PHE A 31 -13.74 8.83 12.39
CA PHE A 31 -14.58 9.61 11.49
C PHE A 31 -13.78 10.22 10.33
N THR A 32 -12.55 10.66 10.58
CA THR A 32 -11.63 11.15 9.56
C THR A 32 -11.33 10.06 8.53
N HIS A 33 -11.06 8.84 9.00
CA HIS A 33 -10.89 7.67 8.14
C HIS A 33 -12.15 7.40 7.29
N PHE A 34 -13.34 7.45 7.92
CA PHE A 34 -14.62 7.28 7.23
C PHE A 34 -14.84 8.32 6.12
N ILE A 35 -14.68 9.62 6.37
CA ILE A 35 -14.87 10.65 5.33
C ILE A 35 -13.84 10.50 4.21
N CYS A 36 -12.60 10.16 4.54
CA CYS A 36 -11.50 9.98 3.61
C CYS A 36 -11.83 8.85 2.63
N GLY A 37 -12.13 7.66 3.15
CA GLY A 37 -12.44 6.47 2.35
C GLY A 37 -13.70 6.58 1.48
N ASN A 38 -14.66 7.41 1.88
CA ASN A 38 -15.92 7.60 1.14
C ASN A 38 -15.93 8.83 0.21
N SER A 39 -14.98 9.77 0.36
CA SER A 39 -14.90 10.99 -0.46
C SER A 39 -14.54 10.77 -1.94
N GLY A 40 -13.99 9.59 -2.26
CA GLY A 40 -13.44 9.25 -3.58
C GLY A 40 -12.00 9.70 -3.80
N LEU A 41 -11.33 10.28 -2.80
CA LEU A 41 -9.95 10.80 -2.92
C LEU A 41 -8.87 9.71 -2.86
N PHE A 42 -9.12 8.63 -2.13
CA PHE A 42 -8.13 7.59 -1.83
C PHE A 42 -8.68 6.22 -2.19
N PRO A 43 -7.81 5.22 -2.48
CA PRO A 43 -8.25 3.91 -2.94
C PRO A 43 -9.32 3.31 -2.02
N ARG A 44 -10.29 2.62 -2.64
CA ARG A 44 -11.42 1.95 -1.99
C ARG A 44 -10.90 0.81 -1.11
N GLY A 45 -10.43 1.13 0.09
CA GLY A 45 -9.88 0.18 1.06
C GLY A 45 -10.40 0.37 2.49
N CYS A 46 -11.15 1.43 2.77
CA CYS A 46 -11.76 1.64 4.09
C CYS A 46 -12.84 0.59 4.35
N SER A 47 -12.75 -0.10 5.49
CA SER A 47 -13.80 -1.00 5.97
C SER A 47 -15.11 -0.25 6.18
N LEU A 48 -15.08 1.02 6.57
CA LEU A 48 -16.26 1.87 6.82
C LEU A 48 -16.89 2.39 5.51
N ASN A 49 -17.00 1.55 4.49
CA ASN A 49 -17.47 1.89 3.14
C ASN A 49 -19.00 2.05 3.05
N PRO A 50 -19.55 2.49 1.91
CA PRO A 50 -20.99 2.72 1.74
C PRO A 50 -21.82 1.44 1.91
N PHE A 51 -21.24 0.26 1.64
CA PHE A 51 -21.92 -1.01 1.81
C PHE A 51 -22.15 -1.33 3.29
N ILE A 52 -21.13 -1.12 4.15
CA ILE A 52 -21.31 -1.26 5.61
C ILE A 52 -22.29 -0.20 6.12
N TRP A 53 -22.21 1.02 5.60
CA TRP A 53 -23.17 2.07 5.95
C TRP A 53 -24.60 1.63 5.67
N LYS A 54 -24.87 1.11 4.47
CA LYS A 54 -26.20 0.60 4.10
C LYS A 54 -26.64 -0.54 4.99
N ALA A 55 -25.75 -1.50 5.25
CA ALA A 55 -26.05 -2.65 6.10
C ALA A 55 -26.49 -2.24 7.53
N ARG A 56 -25.93 -1.15 8.07
CA ARG A 56 -26.22 -0.70 9.45
C ARG A 56 -27.30 0.36 9.56
N SER A 57 -27.30 1.33 8.65
CA SER A 57 -28.26 2.44 8.68
C SER A 57 -29.58 2.11 7.99
N GLY A 58 -29.60 1.09 7.14
CA GLY A 58 -30.73 0.76 6.25
C GLY A 58 -30.84 1.64 5.01
N ASN A 59 -30.05 2.72 4.91
CA ASN A 59 -30.11 3.69 3.81
C ASN A 59 -28.80 3.73 3.04
N GLU A 60 -28.84 4.10 1.76
CA GLU A 60 -27.60 4.34 1.01
C GLU A 60 -26.86 5.55 1.59
N LEU A 61 -25.52 5.51 1.65
CA LEU A 61 -24.75 6.67 2.09
C LEU A 61 -25.00 7.90 1.20
N ALA A 62 -25.27 7.66 -0.09
CA ALA A 62 -25.64 8.70 -1.05
C ALA A 62 -27.01 9.35 -0.75
N GLU A 63 -27.88 8.70 0.01
CA GLU A 63 -29.16 9.26 0.46
C GLU A 63 -28.99 10.19 1.67
N ASN A 64 -27.82 10.18 2.34
CA ASN A 64 -27.53 11.13 3.40
C ASN A 64 -27.38 12.55 2.81
N PRO A 65 -28.25 13.51 3.19
CA PRO A 65 -28.35 14.81 2.51
C PRO A 65 -27.13 15.71 2.74
N VAL A 66 -26.29 15.41 3.74
CA VAL A 66 -25.05 16.14 3.99
C VAL A 66 -23.81 15.44 3.46
N PHE A 67 -23.86 14.13 3.21
CA PHE A 67 -22.67 13.36 2.82
C PHE A 67 -22.02 13.88 1.54
N SER A 68 -22.79 14.08 0.46
CA SER A 68 -22.24 14.60 -0.80
C SER A 68 -21.59 15.98 -0.64
N LYS A 69 -22.09 16.80 0.29
CA LYS A 69 -21.52 18.12 0.61
C LYS A 69 -20.22 17.99 1.41
N VAL A 70 -20.17 17.06 2.38
CA VAL A 70 -18.93 16.75 3.12
C VAL A 70 -17.87 16.18 2.17
N ALA A 71 -18.23 15.24 1.29
CA ALA A 71 -17.31 14.68 0.30
C ALA A 71 -16.75 15.77 -0.63
N ALA A 72 -17.60 16.68 -1.13
CA ALA A 72 -17.16 17.82 -1.92
C ALA A 72 -16.25 18.77 -1.14
N LEU A 73 -16.57 19.03 0.14
CA LEU A 73 -15.75 19.87 1.02
C LEU A 73 -14.37 19.26 1.27
N THR A 74 -14.28 17.95 1.52
CA THR A 74 -13.02 17.23 1.67
C THR A 74 -12.20 17.26 0.38
N ARG A 75 -12.84 17.09 -0.80
CA ARG A 75 -12.17 17.23 -2.10
C ARG A 75 -11.61 18.64 -2.32
N LYS A 76 -12.40 19.67 -2.02
CA LYS A 76 -11.94 21.06 -2.06
C LYS A 76 -10.76 21.31 -1.10
N ALA A 77 -10.75 20.66 0.08
CA ALA A 77 -9.62 20.76 0.99
C ALA A 77 -8.35 20.12 0.39
N ALA A 78 -8.50 19.00 -0.31
CA ALA A 78 -7.41 18.31 -0.99
C ALA A 78 -6.79 19.15 -2.12
N GLU A 79 -7.58 19.96 -2.83
CA GLU A 79 -7.11 20.89 -3.87
C GLU A 79 -6.11 21.94 -3.35
N SER A 80 -6.06 22.18 -2.04
CA SER A 80 -5.05 23.06 -1.43
C SER A 80 -3.65 22.44 -1.32
N PHE A 81 -3.51 21.17 -1.71
CA PHE A 81 -2.25 20.44 -1.74
C PHE A 81 -1.88 20.07 -3.18
N ASN A 82 -0.59 20.17 -3.50
CA ASN A 82 -0.05 19.76 -4.81
C ASN A 82 0.12 18.23 -4.93
N ASP A 83 -0.10 17.49 -3.85
CA ASP A 83 0.08 16.05 -3.76
C ASP A 83 -1.05 15.47 -2.88
N PRO A 84 -1.92 14.60 -3.43
CA PRO A 84 -2.98 13.95 -2.67
C PRO A 84 -2.47 13.22 -1.43
N HIS A 85 -1.29 12.58 -1.49
CA HIS A 85 -0.77 11.84 -0.34
C HIS A 85 -0.39 12.78 0.82
N ARG A 86 0.16 13.96 0.53
CA ARG A 86 0.41 14.98 1.55
C ARG A 86 -0.87 15.49 2.21
N PHE A 87 -1.95 15.64 1.44
CA PHE A 87 -3.26 15.96 2.01
C PHE A 87 -3.74 14.84 2.93
N GLU A 88 -3.59 13.59 2.52
CA GLU A 88 -3.91 12.41 3.33
C GLU A 88 -3.20 12.47 4.69
N CYS A 89 -1.86 12.53 4.67
CA CYS A 89 -1.05 12.60 5.89
C CYS A 89 -1.48 13.78 6.78
N ALA A 90 -1.69 14.97 6.21
CA ALA A 90 -2.11 16.14 6.95
C ALA A 90 -3.50 15.97 7.59
N LEU A 91 -4.46 15.39 6.86
CA LEU A 91 -5.82 15.16 7.34
C LEU A 91 -5.84 14.14 8.48
N TYR A 92 -5.11 13.02 8.36
CA TYR A 92 -5.04 12.03 9.44
C TYR A 92 -4.28 12.54 10.67
N LYS A 93 -3.20 13.31 10.49
CA LYS A 93 -2.52 14.01 11.61
C LYS A 93 -3.49 14.96 12.33
N ALA A 94 -4.30 15.71 11.58
CA ALA A 94 -5.33 16.57 12.16
C ALA A 94 -6.42 15.78 12.88
N GLY A 95 -6.93 14.69 12.29
CA GLY A 95 -7.94 13.83 12.90
C GLY A 95 -7.45 13.13 14.18
N LEU A 96 -6.16 12.78 14.24
CA LEU A 96 -5.54 12.13 15.40
C LEU A 96 -5.33 13.13 16.54
N ALA A 97 -4.95 14.37 16.22
CA ALA A 97 -4.75 15.45 17.19
C ALA A 97 -6.06 16.12 17.64
N ALA A 98 -7.15 15.95 16.90
CA ALA A 98 -8.43 16.61 17.17
C ALA A 98 -9.11 16.04 18.43
N SER A 99 -9.42 16.93 19.38
CA SER A 99 -10.19 16.61 20.59
C SER A 99 -11.67 16.42 20.33
N ASP A 100 -12.20 17.07 19.30
CA ASP A 100 -13.61 17.08 18.93
C ASP A 100 -13.80 17.38 17.43
N ILE A 101 -15.06 17.36 16.98
CA ILE A 101 -15.41 17.60 15.59
C ILE A 101 -15.19 19.06 15.17
N ALA A 102 -15.17 20.00 16.11
CA ALA A 102 -14.92 21.42 15.83
C ALA A 102 -13.44 21.68 15.50
N ALA A 103 -12.52 20.92 16.11
CA ALA A 103 -11.11 20.94 15.76
C ALA A 103 -10.87 20.42 14.33
N LEU A 104 -11.52 19.32 13.94
CA LEU A 104 -11.45 18.82 12.56
C LEU A 104 -12.09 19.81 11.57
N ALA A 105 -13.22 20.43 11.94
CA ALA A 105 -13.86 21.46 11.13
C ALA A 105 -12.96 22.69 10.91
N ASP A 106 -12.17 23.05 11.92
CA ASP A 106 -11.19 24.15 11.82
C ASP A 106 -10.09 23.83 10.80
N PHE A 107 -9.55 22.62 10.84
CA PHE A 107 -8.58 22.17 9.83
C PHE A 107 -9.17 22.27 8.41
N ILE A 108 -10.38 21.75 8.18
CA ILE A 108 -11.01 21.79 6.86
C ILE A 108 -11.32 23.23 6.42
N SER A 109 -11.77 24.07 7.35
CA SER A 109 -12.02 25.50 7.12
C SER A 109 -10.75 26.22 6.63
N GLN A 110 -9.62 26.02 7.31
CA GLN A 110 -8.34 26.62 6.93
C GLN A 110 -7.86 26.20 5.54
N ARG A 111 -8.18 24.96 5.10
CA ARG A 111 -7.79 24.46 3.77
C ARG A 111 -8.72 24.88 2.64
N THR A 112 -10.00 25.08 2.93
CA THR A 112 -11.02 25.39 1.92
C THR A 112 -11.33 26.87 1.79
N GLY A 113 -10.98 27.68 2.80
CA GLY A 113 -11.39 29.08 2.94
C GLY A 113 -12.87 29.25 3.36
N GLU A 114 -13.60 28.15 3.56
CA GLU A 114 -14.97 28.18 4.07
C GLU A 114 -15.00 28.55 5.55
N LYS A 115 -16.09 29.15 6.03
CA LYS A 115 -16.24 29.48 7.45
C LYS A 115 -16.29 28.20 8.31
N LYS A 116 -15.62 28.22 9.46
CA LYS A 116 -15.61 27.10 10.42
C LYS A 116 -17.02 26.64 10.81
N GLU A 117 -17.95 27.57 11.02
CA GLU A 117 -19.34 27.28 11.38
C GLU A 117 -20.08 26.51 10.27
N MET A 118 -19.76 26.80 9.00
CA MET A 118 -20.32 26.06 7.86
C MET A 118 -19.75 24.65 7.80
N CYS A 119 -18.43 24.50 7.96
CA CYS A 119 -17.78 23.18 8.00
C CYS A 119 -18.37 22.34 9.12
N LEU A 120 -18.50 22.91 10.33
CA LEU A 120 -19.08 22.25 11.49
C LEU A 120 -20.55 21.86 11.26
N LYS A 121 -21.36 22.73 10.65
CA LYS A 121 -22.77 22.45 10.32
C LYS A 121 -22.92 21.27 9.35
N LEU A 122 -21.93 21.04 8.48
CA LEU A 122 -21.92 19.90 7.55
C LEU A 122 -21.38 18.62 8.20
N LEU A 123 -20.28 18.72 8.95
CA LEU A 123 -19.61 17.58 9.56
C LEU A 123 -20.41 17.01 10.74
N ASN A 124 -21.01 17.85 11.58
CA ASN A 124 -21.62 17.41 12.84
C ASN A 124 -22.77 16.41 12.62
N PRO A 125 -23.75 16.64 11.73
CA PRO A 125 -24.82 15.65 11.52
C PRO A 125 -24.30 14.31 11.00
N LEU A 126 -23.31 14.33 10.10
CA LEU A 126 -22.70 13.11 9.58
C LEU A 126 -21.87 12.38 10.64
N TYR A 127 -21.19 13.12 11.52
CA TYR A 127 -20.46 12.58 12.66
C TYR A 127 -21.39 11.91 13.68
N GLU A 128 -22.53 12.54 13.99
CA GLU A 128 -23.55 11.94 14.88
C GLU A 128 -24.11 10.64 14.31
N ASP A 129 -24.42 10.60 13.01
CA ASP A 129 -24.85 9.37 12.34
C ASP A 129 -23.72 8.32 12.32
N PHE A 130 -22.48 8.74 12.07
CA PHE A 130 -21.31 7.86 12.13
C PHE A 130 -21.18 7.22 13.52
N ILE A 131 -21.26 8.00 14.60
CA ILE A 131 -21.22 7.47 15.97
C ILE A 131 -22.36 6.48 16.18
N ARG A 132 -23.58 6.84 15.78
CA ARG A 132 -24.77 5.99 15.93
C ARG A 132 -24.60 4.62 15.27
N TYR A 133 -24.04 4.56 14.06
CA TYR A 133 -23.98 3.32 13.27
C TYR A 133 -22.66 2.55 13.40
N PHE A 134 -21.54 3.23 13.66
CA PHE A 134 -20.22 2.61 13.59
C PHE A 134 -19.48 2.51 14.91
N TYR A 135 -19.89 3.30 15.90
CA TYR A 135 -19.08 3.53 17.07
C TYR A 135 -19.87 3.22 18.35
N PRO A 136 -19.94 1.94 18.74
CA PRO A 136 -20.60 1.56 19.99
C PRO A 136 -19.87 2.19 21.18
N ASN A 137 -20.55 2.14 22.33
CA ASN A 137 -20.13 2.67 23.63
C ASN A 137 -18.59 2.75 23.79
N LYS A 138 -18.07 3.97 23.93
CA LYS A 138 -16.64 4.29 24.12
C LYS A 138 -15.94 3.37 25.15
N ALA A 139 -16.63 3.01 26.22
CA ALA A 139 -16.09 2.14 27.27
C ALA A 139 -15.75 0.72 26.75
N LEU A 140 -16.51 0.20 25.79
CA LEU A 140 -16.23 -1.10 25.17
C LEU A 140 -14.94 -1.04 24.36
N ILE A 141 -14.75 0.01 23.56
CA ILE A 141 -13.53 0.18 22.76
C ILE A 141 -12.31 0.27 23.66
N GLU A 142 -12.36 1.09 24.70
CA GLU A 142 -11.27 1.22 25.66
C GLU A 142 -10.94 -0.13 26.32
N THR A 143 -11.98 -0.89 26.70
CA THR A 143 -11.82 -2.23 27.27
C THR A 143 -11.12 -3.19 26.30
N GLU A 144 -11.57 -3.24 25.05
CA GLU A 144 -11.01 -4.12 24.02
C GLU A 144 -9.57 -3.72 23.63
N LEU A 145 -9.27 -2.42 23.54
CA LEU A 145 -7.91 -1.94 23.30
C LEU A 145 -6.97 -2.25 24.47
N ILE A 146 -7.43 -2.11 25.71
CA ILE A 146 -6.66 -2.50 26.90
C ILE A 146 -6.42 -4.01 26.90
N ALA A 147 -7.43 -4.82 26.55
CA ALA A 147 -7.30 -6.27 26.44
C ALA A 147 -6.28 -6.66 25.35
N LEU A 148 -6.35 -6.01 24.18
CA LEU A 148 -5.41 -6.22 23.08
C LEU A 148 -3.98 -5.84 23.49
N LYS A 149 -3.76 -4.69 24.13
CA LYS A 149 -2.42 -4.28 24.62
C LYS A 149 -1.80 -5.32 25.58
N LYS A 150 -2.63 -6.10 26.27
CA LYS A 150 -2.21 -7.16 27.21
C LYS A 150 -2.08 -8.54 26.57
N SER A 151 -2.58 -8.72 25.35
CA SER A 151 -2.60 -10.02 24.68
C SER A 151 -1.17 -10.51 24.38
N GLU A 152 -1.02 -11.83 24.28
CA GLU A 152 0.23 -12.43 23.82
C GLU A 152 0.56 -11.99 22.38
N SER A 153 -0.46 -11.81 21.53
CA SER A 153 -0.25 -11.36 20.16
C SER A 153 0.39 -9.97 20.08
N PHE A 154 -0.04 -9.05 20.94
CA PHE A 154 0.50 -7.69 20.93
C PHE A 154 1.90 -7.60 21.57
N LYS A 155 2.20 -8.46 22.55
CA LYS A 155 3.57 -8.61 23.09
C LYS A 155 4.53 -9.08 22.00
N HIS A 156 4.11 -10.06 21.20
CA HIS A 156 4.88 -10.53 20.06
C HIS A 156 5.10 -9.44 19.01
N PHE A 157 4.05 -8.72 18.63
CA PHE A 157 4.16 -7.55 17.75
C PHE A 157 5.18 -6.53 18.27
N SER A 158 5.11 -6.19 19.56
CA SER A 158 6.03 -5.23 20.18
C SER A 158 7.48 -5.72 20.15
N ASN A 159 7.72 -6.99 20.47
CA ASN A 159 9.06 -7.57 20.41
C ASN A 159 9.63 -7.58 18.98
N LEU A 160 8.81 -7.93 17.98
CA LEU A 160 9.22 -7.92 16.58
C LEU A 160 9.53 -6.51 16.09
N LEU A 161 8.74 -5.51 16.51
CA LEU A 161 9.02 -4.12 16.18
C LEU A 161 10.38 -3.67 16.74
N GLU A 162 10.67 -3.99 17.99
CA GLU A 162 11.98 -3.63 18.60
C GLU A 162 13.15 -4.35 17.91
N GLN A 163 12.96 -5.60 17.47
CA GLN A 163 13.96 -6.29 16.65
C GLN A 163 14.20 -5.59 15.31
N GLN A 164 13.13 -5.15 14.63
CA GLN A 164 13.26 -4.40 13.38
C GLN A 164 13.98 -3.06 13.60
N LYS A 165 13.59 -2.29 14.63
CA LYS A 165 14.26 -1.03 15.01
C LYS A 165 15.76 -1.25 15.24
N ALA A 166 16.11 -2.28 16.01
CA ALA A 166 17.49 -2.63 16.27
C ALA A 166 18.25 -2.98 14.97
N ALA A 167 17.63 -3.72 14.05
CA ALA A 167 18.23 -4.07 12.78
C ALA A 167 18.48 -2.85 11.87
N PHE A 168 17.61 -1.84 11.91
CA PHE A 168 17.81 -0.57 11.19
C PHE A 168 18.65 0.47 11.95
N SER A 169 19.14 0.14 13.15
CA SER A 169 19.86 1.07 14.03
C SER A 169 19.04 2.29 14.48
N CYS A 170 17.71 2.20 14.44
CA CYS A 170 16.82 3.25 14.91
C CYS A 170 16.66 3.16 16.43
N LYS A 171 16.79 4.27 17.16
CA LYS A 171 16.41 4.26 18.59
C LYS A 171 14.90 4.42 18.69
N ALA A 172 14.29 3.76 19.68
CA ALA A 172 12.86 3.86 19.92
C ALA A 172 12.37 5.31 20.16
N ALA A 173 13.22 6.16 20.76
CA ALA A 173 12.92 7.58 20.98
C ALA A 173 13.04 8.45 19.71
N ASP A 174 13.71 7.95 18.67
CA ASP A 174 13.94 8.69 17.42
C ASP A 174 12.73 8.56 16.46
N LEU A 175 11.85 7.59 16.70
CA LEU A 175 10.68 7.32 15.87
C LEU A 175 9.44 7.87 16.57
N ASP A 176 8.87 8.99 16.11
CA ASP A 176 7.52 9.47 16.53
C ASP A 176 6.41 8.61 15.89
N LEU A 177 6.63 7.30 15.80
CA LEU A 177 5.70 6.37 15.17
C LEU A 177 4.48 6.14 16.08
N LYS A 178 3.31 6.50 15.57
CA LYS A 178 2.01 6.34 16.24
C LYS A 178 1.25 5.22 15.56
N ILE A 179 0.84 4.21 16.32
CA ILE A 179 -0.05 3.18 15.82
C ILE A 179 -1.48 3.59 16.13
N ALA A 180 -2.19 4.05 15.12
CA ALA A 180 -3.55 4.54 15.26
C ALA A 180 -4.56 3.45 14.87
N VAL A 181 -5.50 3.16 15.77
CA VAL A 181 -6.45 2.07 15.59
C VAL A 181 -7.82 2.60 15.19
N ILE A 182 -8.41 2.00 14.17
CA ILE A 182 -9.80 2.21 13.74
C ILE A 182 -10.60 0.96 14.13
N PRO A 183 -11.40 0.98 15.21
CA PRO A 183 -12.19 -0.17 15.59
C PRO A 183 -13.35 -0.36 14.61
N VAL A 184 -13.41 -1.54 14.00
CA VAL A 184 -14.47 -1.93 13.07
C VAL A 184 -15.34 -2.96 13.77
N PHE A 185 -16.42 -2.50 14.40
CA PHE A 185 -17.34 -3.40 15.11
C PHE A 185 -18.19 -4.20 14.15
N ALA A 186 -18.15 -5.52 14.17
CA ALA A 186 -19.05 -6.33 13.36
C ALA A 186 -19.48 -7.57 14.13
N THR A 187 -20.68 -8.05 13.87
CA THR A 187 -21.06 -9.42 14.24
C THR A 187 -20.26 -10.42 13.42
N SER A 188 -20.11 -11.65 13.92
CA SER A 188 -19.44 -12.73 13.17
C SER A 188 -20.08 -12.99 11.80
N GLU A 189 -21.39 -12.82 11.70
CA GLU A 189 -22.14 -12.99 10.45
C GLU A 189 -21.84 -11.86 9.46
N GLU A 190 -21.86 -10.60 9.91
CA GLU A 190 -21.47 -9.45 9.09
C GLU A 190 -20.03 -9.59 8.60
N PHE A 191 -19.11 -9.97 9.47
CA PHE A 191 -17.71 -10.16 9.10
C PHE A 191 -17.52 -11.26 8.05
N SER A 192 -18.25 -12.38 8.20
CA SER A 192 -18.23 -13.47 7.22
C SER A 192 -18.80 -13.01 5.88
N ARG A 193 -19.96 -12.35 5.87
CA ARG A 193 -20.57 -11.78 4.66
C ARG A 193 -19.65 -10.78 3.96
N LEU A 194 -18.97 -9.93 4.73
CA LEU A 194 -18.04 -8.93 4.23
C LEU A 194 -16.81 -9.57 3.59
N ARG A 195 -16.19 -10.53 4.28
CA ARG A 195 -15.05 -11.30 3.76
C ARG A 195 -15.42 -12.05 2.48
N ASP A 196 -16.54 -12.77 2.49
CA ASP A 196 -16.97 -13.62 1.38
C ASP A 196 -17.37 -12.79 0.14
N SER A 197 -17.75 -11.51 0.34
CA SER A 197 -18.02 -10.58 -0.76
C SER A 197 -16.77 -10.14 -1.53
N GLY A 198 -15.57 -10.35 -0.97
CA GLY A 198 -14.31 -9.82 -1.50
C GLY A 198 -14.20 -8.28 -1.46
N LYS A 199 -15.19 -7.59 -0.88
CA LYS A 199 -15.24 -6.11 -0.76
C LYS A 199 -14.76 -5.62 0.61
N PHE A 200 -14.25 -6.53 1.43
CA PHE A 200 -13.72 -6.25 2.74
C PHE A 200 -12.28 -6.74 2.80
N SER A 201 -11.35 -5.81 2.65
CA SER A 201 -9.95 -6.00 3.01
C SER A 201 -9.74 -5.29 4.33
N ILE A 202 -9.23 -6.00 5.34
CA ILE A 202 -8.79 -5.32 6.55
C ILE A 202 -7.60 -4.43 6.16
N PHE A 203 -7.70 -3.14 6.43
CA PHE A 203 -6.79 -2.15 5.90
C PHE A 203 -5.71 -1.76 6.91
N GLY A 204 -4.45 -1.83 6.47
CA GLY A 204 -3.32 -1.14 7.09
C GLY A 204 -2.87 -0.03 6.16
N LEU A 205 -2.53 1.14 6.72
CA LEU A 205 -2.03 2.27 5.94
C LEU A 205 -0.90 2.97 6.68
N SER A 206 0.20 3.22 5.97
CA SER A 206 1.31 4.01 6.47
C SER A 206 1.18 5.46 5.99
N LEU A 207 1.22 6.40 6.93
CA LEU A 207 1.05 7.84 6.73
C LEU A 207 2.15 8.60 7.46
N ASP A 208 3.35 8.58 6.89
CA ASP A 208 4.58 9.06 7.52
C ASP A 208 4.79 8.40 8.91
N GLU A 209 4.58 9.18 9.97
CA GLU A 209 4.70 8.81 11.37
C GLU A 209 3.46 8.07 11.91
N ILE A 210 2.38 7.93 11.14
CA ILE A 210 1.15 7.26 11.59
C ILE A 210 1.00 5.92 10.85
N GLN A 211 1.04 4.83 11.60
CA GLN A 211 0.58 3.53 11.12
C GLN A 211 -0.87 3.33 11.51
N LEU A 212 -1.79 3.42 10.55
CA LEU A 212 -3.20 3.13 10.73
C LEU A 212 -3.44 1.62 10.62
N ILE A 213 -4.26 1.09 11.53
CA ILE A 213 -4.74 -0.30 11.51
C ILE A 213 -6.26 -0.31 11.74
N GLU A 214 -7.01 -0.87 10.80
CA GLU A 214 -8.41 -1.22 11.03
C GLU A 214 -8.52 -2.50 11.84
N LEU A 215 -8.93 -2.39 13.10
CA LEU A 215 -9.07 -3.53 14.01
C LEU A 215 -10.52 -4.03 14.03
N PRO A 216 -10.84 -5.20 13.47
CA PRO A 216 -12.17 -5.75 13.62
C PRO A 216 -12.39 -6.20 15.06
N ILE A 217 -13.43 -5.67 15.68
CA ILE A 217 -13.84 -6.02 17.04
C ILE A 217 -15.16 -6.75 16.94
N ILE A 218 -15.17 -8.00 17.42
CA ILE A 218 -16.39 -8.79 17.53
C ILE A 218 -16.77 -8.87 19.02
N PRO A 219 -17.80 -8.13 19.47
CA PRO A 219 -18.17 -8.10 20.89
C PRO A 219 -18.43 -9.49 21.45
N GLY A 220 -17.81 -9.80 22.59
CA GLY A 220 -17.97 -11.08 23.28
C GLY A 220 -17.22 -12.26 22.65
N LEU A 221 -16.40 -12.04 21.61
CA LEU A 221 -15.59 -13.07 20.95
C LEU A 221 -14.11 -12.65 20.85
N PRO A 222 -13.42 -12.47 22.00
CA PRO A 222 -12.05 -11.95 22.04
C PRO A 222 -11.05 -12.84 21.29
N GLU A 223 -11.29 -14.14 21.16
CA GLU A 223 -10.42 -15.04 20.40
C GLU A 223 -10.48 -14.79 18.88
N ILE A 224 -11.61 -14.29 18.36
CA ILE A 224 -11.72 -13.93 16.94
C ILE A 224 -11.03 -12.60 16.70
N THR A 225 -11.27 -11.60 17.55
CA THR A 225 -10.55 -10.32 17.55
C THR A 225 -9.04 -10.55 17.63
N SER A 226 -8.59 -11.44 18.53
CA SER A 226 -7.17 -11.80 18.65
C SER A 226 -6.62 -12.45 17.39
N ARG A 227 -7.34 -13.38 16.75
CA ARG A 227 -6.90 -14.00 15.49
C ARG A 227 -6.86 -13.00 14.34
N ALA A 228 -7.84 -12.10 14.23
CA ALA A 228 -7.82 -11.04 13.24
C ALA A 228 -6.65 -10.06 13.48
N SER A 229 -6.33 -9.78 14.75
CA SER A 229 -5.19 -8.94 15.12
C SER A 229 -3.85 -9.52 14.67
N VAL A 230 -3.70 -10.85 14.56
CA VAL A 230 -2.46 -11.48 14.10
C VAL A 230 -2.10 -11.07 12.68
N HIS A 231 -3.04 -11.17 11.75
CA HIS A 231 -2.82 -10.75 10.37
C HIS A 231 -2.55 -9.25 10.28
N LEU A 232 -3.29 -8.45 11.05
CA LEU A 232 -3.10 -7.01 11.11
C LEU A 232 -1.75 -6.59 11.67
N ASN A 233 -1.30 -7.25 12.72
CA ASN A 233 0.02 -7.03 13.30
C ASN A 233 1.11 -7.35 12.27
N ALA A 234 0.91 -8.41 11.46
CA ALA A 234 1.83 -8.77 10.39
C ALA A 234 1.90 -7.70 9.29
N VAL A 235 0.74 -7.20 8.85
CA VAL A 235 0.64 -6.11 7.87
C VAL A 235 1.21 -4.81 8.43
N ALA A 236 0.91 -4.47 9.69
CA ALA A 236 1.47 -3.28 10.33
C ALA A 236 3.00 -3.38 10.45
N LEU A 237 3.56 -4.54 10.82
CA LEU A 237 5.01 -4.74 10.84
C LEU A 237 5.63 -4.62 9.44
N HIS A 238 4.93 -5.03 8.39
CA HIS A 238 5.36 -4.84 7.00
C HIS A 238 5.44 -3.35 6.66
N GLU A 239 4.37 -2.61 6.90
CA GLU A 239 4.30 -1.18 6.59
C GLU A 239 5.28 -0.34 7.43
N ILE A 240 5.43 -0.67 8.71
CA ILE A 240 6.43 -0.04 9.57
C ILE A 240 7.85 -0.37 9.09
N ASN A 241 8.09 -1.57 8.57
CA ASN A 241 9.40 -1.91 8.00
C ASN A 241 9.78 -1.00 6.84
N HIS A 242 8.83 -0.64 5.96
CA HIS A 242 9.07 0.35 4.91
C HIS A 242 9.47 1.70 5.50
N PHE A 243 8.76 2.18 6.52
CA PHE A 243 9.10 3.43 7.20
C PHE A 243 10.52 3.38 7.78
N LEU A 244 10.84 2.35 8.56
CA LEU A 244 12.17 2.15 9.13
C LEU A 244 13.25 2.07 8.05
N TYR A 245 12.97 1.38 6.94
CA TYR A 245 13.90 1.27 5.83
C TYR A 245 14.18 2.65 5.23
N TYR A 246 13.17 3.37 4.75
CA TYR A 246 13.36 4.65 4.04
C TYR A 246 13.90 5.78 4.93
N ASP A 247 13.64 5.74 6.23
CA ASP A 247 14.12 6.74 7.19
C ASP A 247 15.51 6.39 7.80
N SER A 248 16.10 5.25 7.42
CA SER A 248 17.40 4.81 7.94
C SER A 248 18.57 5.13 7.00
N ASP A 249 19.77 5.26 7.58
CA ASP A 249 21.04 5.30 6.82
C ASP A 249 21.24 4.04 5.96
N PHE A 250 20.60 2.93 6.33
CA PHE A 250 20.66 1.68 5.59
C PHE A 250 20.01 1.79 4.20
N PHE A 251 18.98 2.63 4.00
CA PHE A 251 18.42 2.87 2.66
C PHE A 251 19.47 3.42 1.69
N LYS A 252 20.27 4.39 2.15
CA LYS A 252 21.36 4.95 1.34
C LYS A 252 22.42 3.89 1.05
N ALA A 253 22.84 3.13 2.06
CA ALA A 253 23.80 2.04 1.90
C ALA A 253 23.32 0.96 0.92
N ALA A 254 22.04 0.57 1.00
CA ALA A 254 21.41 -0.38 0.08
C ALA A 254 21.38 0.15 -1.35
N THR A 255 20.99 1.42 -1.53
CA THR A 255 20.99 2.08 -2.84
C THR A 255 22.39 2.09 -3.45
N GLU A 256 23.40 2.47 -2.68
CA GLU A 256 24.81 2.46 -3.12
C GLU A 256 25.30 1.05 -3.45
N PHE A 257 24.98 0.06 -2.61
CA PHE A 257 25.35 -1.34 -2.80
C PHE A 257 24.81 -1.90 -4.13
N PHE A 258 23.51 -1.77 -4.40
CA PHE A 258 22.91 -2.26 -5.64
C PHE A 258 23.43 -1.49 -6.87
N SER A 259 23.71 -0.20 -6.72
CA SER A 259 24.23 0.64 -7.82
C SER A 259 25.68 0.32 -8.18
N ALA A 260 26.51 -0.06 -7.19
CA ALA A 260 27.93 -0.37 -7.38
C ALA A 260 28.18 -1.84 -7.79
N SER A 261 27.17 -2.70 -7.71
CA SER A 261 27.31 -4.13 -7.99
C SER A 261 27.64 -4.40 -9.47
N LYS A 262 28.53 -5.37 -9.72
CA LYS A 262 28.89 -5.83 -11.07
C LYS A 262 27.88 -6.82 -11.67
N TYR A 263 26.91 -7.27 -10.87
CA TYR A 263 25.87 -8.19 -11.35
C TYR A 263 24.86 -7.43 -12.21
N SER A 264 24.60 -7.92 -13.42
CA SER A 264 23.79 -7.19 -14.42
C SER A 264 22.35 -6.94 -13.99
N ASN A 265 21.79 -7.76 -13.09
CA ASN A 265 20.43 -7.58 -12.59
C ASN A 265 20.39 -7.00 -11.16
N ALA A 266 21.48 -6.41 -10.66
CA ALA A 266 21.53 -5.88 -9.28
C ALA A 266 20.55 -4.72 -9.04
N ARG A 267 20.36 -3.84 -10.03
CA ARG A 267 19.35 -2.77 -9.95
C ARG A 267 17.92 -3.31 -9.90
N LEU A 268 17.64 -4.35 -10.70
CA LEU A 268 16.38 -5.07 -10.64
C LEU A 268 16.20 -5.73 -9.27
N ALA A 269 17.23 -6.38 -8.71
CA ALA A 269 17.15 -6.92 -7.36
C ALA A 269 16.82 -5.81 -6.34
N GLY A 270 17.51 -4.67 -6.41
CA GLY A 270 17.26 -3.52 -5.54
C GLY A 270 15.83 -2.97 -5.61
N SER A 271 15.16 -3.04 -6.77
CA SER A 271 13.77 -2.56 -6.90
C SER A 271 12.73 -3.47 -6.24
N TYR A 272 13.06 -4.73 -5.96
CA TYR A 272 12.22 -5.68 -5.21
C TYR A 272 12.62 -5.78 -3.73
N PHE A 273 13.74 -5.18 -3.33
CA PHE A 273 14.33 -5.41 -2.01
C PHE A 273 13.45 -4.90 -0.88
N SER A 274 12.93 -3.67 -0.95
CA SER A 274 12.12 -3.08 0.14
C SER A 274 10.88 -3.91 0.45
N GLU A 275 10.09 -4.25 -0.57
CA GLU A 275 8.90 -5.11 -0.42
C GLU A 275 9.26 -6.52 0.05
N THR A 276 10.37 -7.09 -0.44
CA THR A 276 10.83 -8.40 0.04
C THR A 276 11.21 -8.35 1.52
N LEU A 277 11.96 -7.32 1.92
CA LEU A 277 12.41 -7.11 3.29
C LEU A 277 11.23 -6.91 4.23
N ALA A 278 10.31 -6.02 3.87
CA ALA A 278 9.08 -5.77 4.61
C ALA A 278 8.23 -7.04 4.74
N THR A 279 8.11 -7.83 3.67
CA THR A 279 7.39 -9.11 3.70
C THR A 279 8.05 -10.14 4.61
N ALA A 280 9.37 -10.29 4.52
CA ALA A 280 10.11 -11.25 5.35
C ALA A 280 10.12 -10.85 6.83
N CYS A 281 10.33 -9.57 7.13
CA CYS A 281 10.39 -9.04 8.49
C CYS A 281 9.01 -8.84 9.13
N GLY A 282 7.97 -8.62 8.34
CA GLY A 282 6.57 -8.49 8.78
C GLY A 282 5.86 -9.83 8.80
N GLN A 283 5.34 -10.26 7.65
CA GLN A 283 4.55 -11.48 7.50
C GLN A 283 5.34 -12.75 7.83
N GLY A 284 6.61 -12.86 7.41
CA GLY A 284 7.43 -14.03 7.71
C GLY A 284 7.68 -14.23 9.21
N MET A 285 8.04 -13.16 9.93
CA MET A 285 8.22 -13.23 11.39
C MET A 285 6.90 -13.47 12.11
N ALA A 286 5.81 -12.85 11.67
CA ALA A 286 4.48 -13.11 12.20
C ALA A 286 4.07 -14.58 12.04
N HIS A 287 4.35 -15.20 10.89
CA HIS A 287 4.07 -16.62 10.65
C HIS A 287 4.78 -17.52 11.66
N LEU A 288 6.06 -17.24 11.95
CA LEU A 288 6.84 -17.98 12.94
C LEU A 288 6.28 -17.83 14.36
N VAL A 289 5.98 -16.60 14.75
CA VAL A 289 5.60 -16.28 16.13
C VAL A 289 4.16 -16.67 16.44
N TYR A 290 3.25 -16.48 15.48
CA TYR A 290 1.84 -16.80 15.63
C TYR A 290 1.48 -18.21 15.14
N LYS A 291 2.45 -18.96 14.59
CA LYS A 291 2.28 -20.33 14.07
C LYS A 291 1.13 -20.42 13.06
N THR A 292 1.00 -19.43 12.18
CA THR A 292 0.05 -19.51 11.07
C THR A 292 0.61 -20.48 10.02
N GLU A 293 -0.24 -21.09 9.19
CA GLU A 293 0.19 -22.03 8.14
C GLU A 293 0.08 -21.43 6.72
N ASP A 294 0.01 -20.10 6.60
CA ASP A 294 -0.20 -19.44 5.31
C ASP A 294 1.06 -19.48 4.42
N PRO A 295 1.03 -20.19 3.27
CA PRO A 295 2.16 -20.22 2.34
C PRO A 295 2.25 -18.93 1.48
N GLN A 296 1.22 -18.09 1.48
CA GLN A 296 1.13 -16.87 0.69
C GLN A 296 1.22 -15.65 1.61
N TRP A 297 2.45 -15.18 1.85
CA TRP A 297 2.71 -13.96 2.62
C TRP A 297 2.42 -12.68 1.83
N TYR A 298 2.41 -12.76 0.51
CA TYR A 298 2.18 -11.62 -0.38
C TYR A 298 1.55 -12.05 -1.70
N ASP A 299 0.68 -11.22 -2.29
CA ASP A 299 -0.04 -11.56 -3.52
C ASP A 299 0.86 -11.58 -4.75
N ASN A 300 1.89 -10.73 -4.78
CA ASN A 300 2.88 -10.77 -5.84
C ASN A 300 3.78 -12.01 -5.68
N ARG A 301 3.62 -12.99 -6.58
CA ARG A 301 4.39 -14.24 -6.59
C ARG A 301 5.92 -14.07 -6.53
N ILE A 302 6.45 -12.98 -7.10
CA ILE A 302 7.90 -12.70 -7.09
C ILE A 302 8.33 -12.28 -5.70
N ILE A 303 7.63 -11.31 -5.09
CA ILE A 303 7.88 -10.85 -3.72
C ILE A 303 7.67 -11.99 -2.73
N ASN A 304 6.57 -12.75 -2.86
CA ASN A 304 6.29 -13.88 -1.99
C ASN A 304 7.44 -14.90 -2.00
N ARG A 305 7.89 -15.29 -3.20
CA ARG A 305 9.01 -16.22 -3.35
C ARG A 305 10.31 -15.67 -2.76
N LEU A 306 10.67 -14.43 -3.10
CA LEU A 306 11.89 -13.82 -2.59
C LEU A 306 11.86 -13.70 -1.06
N ALA A 307 10.71 -13.36 -0.48
CA ALA A 307 10.55 -13.23 0.97
C ALA A 307 10.74 -14.57 1.67
N HIS A 308 10.13 -15.64 1.16
CA HIS A 308 10.35 -17.01 1.66
C HIS A 308 11.80 -17.45 1.55
N ASP A 309 12.41 -17.27 0.37
CA ASP A 309 13.80 -17.68 0.11
C ASP A 309 14.80 -16.87 0.97
N PHE A 310 14.49 -15.60 1.26
CA PHE A 310 15.33 -14.71 2.06
C PHE A 310 15.07 -14.77 3.58
N PHE A 311 13.90 -15.29 3.99
CA PHE A 311 13.43 -15.26 5.37
C PHE A 311 14.44 -15.80 6.39
N GLY A 312 15.15 -16.88 6.06
CA GLY A 312 16.16 -17.45 6.96
C GLY A 312 17.25 -16.44 7.36
N THR A 313 17.68 -15.60 6.42
CA THR A 313 18.68 -14.54 6.67
C THR A 313 18.05 -13.40 7.49
N ALA A 314 16.87 -12.92 7.08
CA ALA A 314 16.14 -11.86 7.79
C ALA A 314 15.90 -12.23 9.25
N ARG A 315 15.39 -13.44 9.51
CA ARG A 315 15.16 -13.97 10.84
C ARG A 315 16.45 -14.03 11.65
N GLU A 316 17.53 -14.55 11.06
CA GLU A 316 18.81 -14.65 11.77
C GLU A 316 19.30 -13.28 12.27
N TYR A 317 19.20 -12.25 11.44
CA TYR A 317 19.60 -10.89 11.83
C TYR A 317 18.72 -10.35 12.95
N LEU A 318 17.40 -10.50 12.83
CA LEU A 318 16.44 -10.02 13.84
C LEU A 318 16.59 -10.74 15.18
N GLU A 319 16.69 -12.07 15.19
CA GLU A 319 16.82 -12.87 16.42
C GLU A 319 18.17 -12.63 17.13
N GLN A 320 19.22 -12.31 16.37
CA GLN A 320 20.55 -12.00 16.93
C GLN A 320 20.73 -10.50 17.26
N GLY A 321 19.73 -9.66 16.98
CA GLY A 321 19.84 -8.21 17.15
C GLY A 321 20.95 -7.58 16.30
N LYS A 322 21.26 -8.19 15.15
CA LYS A 322 22.28 -7.67 14.21
C LYS A 322 21.69 -6.51 13.41
N GLN A 323 22.49 -5.46 13.26
CA GLN A 323 22.20 -4.39 12.31
C GLN A 323 22.32 -4.92 10.89
N PHE A 324 21.45 -4.46 9.99
CA PHE A 324 21.55 -4.76 8.57
C PHE A 324 22.79 -4.09 7.98
N ASP A 325 23.56 -4.85 7.21
CA ASP A 325 24.85 -4.43 6.68
C ASP A 325 25.06 -4.91 5.22
N ALA A 326 26.27 -4.76 4.70
CA ALA A 326 26.59 -5.21 3.36
C ALA A 326 26.51 -6.75 3.18
N ALA A 327 26.77 -7.53 4.23
CA ALA A 327 26.66 -8.98 4.17
C ALA A 327 25.19 -9.41 4.07
N PHE A 328 24.29 -8.70 4.77
CA PHE A 328 22.85 -8.86 4.64
C PHE A 328 22.37 -8.64 3.20
N LEU A 329 22.79 -7.51 2.59
CA LEU A 329 22.45 -7.16 1.20
C LEU A 329 23.04 -8.17 0.20
N GLN A 330 24.25 -8.66 0.45
CA GLN A 330 24.86 -9.70 -0.38
C GLN A 330 24.05 -11.00 -0.33
N SER A 331 23.60 -11.44 0.85
CA SER A 331 22.74 -12.62 0.98
C SER A 331 21.45 -12.47 0.19
N TYR A 332 20.82 -11.30 0.23
CA TYR A 332 19.64 -11.03 -0.59
C TYR A 332 19.94 -11.10 -2.10
N LEU A 333 21.04 -10.49 -2.53
CA LEU A 333 21.44 -10.48 -3.93
C LEU A 333 21.69 -11.90 -4.45
N GLU A 334 22.26 -12.79 -3.63
CA GLU A 334 22.45 -14.20 -3.96
C GLU A 334 21.12 -14.96 -4.08
N VAL A 335 20.15 -14.71 -3.19
CA VAL A 335 18.79 -15.25 -3.29
C VAL A 335 18.17 -14.83 -4.62
N PHE A 336 18.22 -13.54 -4.96
CA PHE A 336 17.67 -13.03 -6.22
C PHE A 336 18.37 -13.64 -7.44
N ARG A 337 19.71 -13.73 -7.43
CA ARG A 337 20.52 -14.32 -8.51
C ARG A 337 20.17 -15.78 -8.75
N LYS A 338 19.95 -16.56 -7.70
CA LYS A 338 19.57 -17.97 -7.78
C LYS A 338 18.12 -18.14 -8.25
N ALA A 339 17.22 -17.31 -7.75
CA ALA A 339 15.80 -17.39 -8.08
C ALA A 339 15.50 -16.96 -9.52
N PHE A 340 16.22 -15.94 -10.02
CA PHE A 340 16.00 -15.28 -11.31
C PHE A 340 17.32 -14.97 -12.03
N PRO A 341 18.09 -15.98 -12.47
CA PRO A 341 19.37 -15.77 -13.15
C PRO A 341 19.23 -14.91 -14.42
N ASP A 342 18.09 -15.04 -15.11
CA ASP A 342 17.72 -14.27 -16.30
C ASP A 342 16.59 -13.28 -16.03
N ALA A 343 16.59 -12.61 -14.87
CA ALA A 343 15.54 -11.66 -14.45
C ALA A 343 15.10 -10.65 -15.54
N ARG A 344 16.04 -10.13 -16.34
CA ARG A 344 15.79 -9.23 -17.48
C ARG A 344 14.93 -9.83 -18.61
N LEU A 345 14.81 -11.15 -18.68
CA LEU A 345 13.96 -11.87 -19.65
C LEU A 345 12.58 -12.20 -19.10
N ILE A 346 12.36 -12.02 -17.79
CA ILE A 346 11.09 -12.30 -17.13
C ILE A 346 10.27 -11.01 -17.16
N PRO A 347 9.21 -10.90 -17.98
CA PRO A 347 8.53 -9.63 -18.18
C PRO A 347 7.98 -9.03 -16.88
N GLU A 348 7.51 -9.86 -15.94
CA GLU A 348 7.00 -9.40 -14.64
C GLU A 348 8.06 -8.72 -13.79
N ILE A 349 9.35 -9.07 -13.99
CA ILE A 349 10.51 -8.52 -13.28
C ILE A 349 11.15 -7.39 -14.08
N ALA A 350 11.37 -7.59 -15.37
CA ALA A 350 12.01 -6.61 -16.23
C ALA A 350 11.18 -5.34 -16.39
N LEU A 351 9.85 -5.45 -16.28
CA LEU A 351 8.93 -4.37 -16.58
C LEU A 351 8.25 -3.81 -15.31
N THR A 352 9.07 -3.47 -14.32
CA THR A 352 8.62 -2.98 -12.99
C THR A 352 7.97 -1.61 -13.00
N ARG A 353 8.13 -0.81 -14.07
CA ARG A 353 7.64 0.57 -14.15
C ARG A 353 7.04 0.87 -15.52
N PHE A 354 5.76 0.59 -15.64
CA PHE A 354 4.90 1.12 -16.69
C PHE A 354 4.06 2.25 -16.14
N ALA A 355 3.86 3.29 -16.94
CA ALA A 355 2.79 4.25 -16.76
C ALA A 355 2.00 4.31 -18.07
N LEU A 356 0.72 3.94 -18.02
CA LEU A 356 -0.17 4.19 -19.14
C LEU A 356 -0.97 5.45 -18.84
N HIS A 357 -0.94 6.36 -19.79
CA HIS A 357 -1.58 7.65 -19.79
C HIS A 357 -2.81 7.58 -20.71
N PHE A 358 -3.96 8.02 -20.21
CA PHE A 358 -5.18 8.18 -21.00
C PHE A 358 -5.57 9.67 -21.04
N PRO A 359 -5.05 10.46 -21.99
CA PRO A 359 -5.56 11.81 -22.23
C PRO A 359 -7.04 11.74 -22.60
N GLY A 360 -7.89 12.45 -21.88
CA GLY A 360 -9.26 12.75 -22.32
C GLY A 360 -10.29 11.61 -22.26
N ILE A 361 -10.02 10.51 -21.54
CA ILE A 361 -11.10 9.61 -21.10
C ILE A 361 -11.73 10.28 -19.87
N GLY A 362 -12.60 11.25 -20.11
CA GLY A 362 -13.50 11.72 -19.06
C GLY A 362 -14.35 10.55 -18.58
N ASP A 363 -14.30 10.27 -17.28
CA ASP A 363 -15.24 9.52 -16.44
C ASP A 363 -15.77 8.15 -16.88
N ASP A 364 -15.27 7.53 -17.96
CA ASP A 364 -15.60 6.14 -18.28
C ASP A 364 -14.78 5.17 -17.39
N GLU A 365 -15.09 5.22 -16.09
CA GLU A 365 -14.48 4.40 -15.03
C GLU A 365 -14.58 2.91 -15.37
N ALA A 366 -15.66 2.47 -16.02
CA ALA A 366 -15.91 1.07 -16.34
C ALA A 366 -14.88 0.51 -17.34
N TYR A 367 -14.66 1.22 -18.44
CA TYR A 367 -13.67 0.81 -19.45
C TYR A 367 -12.23 0.94 -18.94
N SER A 368 -11.93 2.03 -18.23
CA SER A 368 -10.63 2.22 -17.57
C SER A 368 -10.35 1.07 -16.60
N ALA A 369 -11.33 0.66 -15.80
CA ALA A 369 -11.21 -0.46 -14.88
C ALA A 369 -11.02 -1.81 -15.59
N GLU A 370 -11.80 -2.12 -16.63
CA GLU A 370 -11.68 -3.37 -17.38
C GLU A 370 -10.30 -3.51 -18.04
N PHE A 371 -9.83 -2.45 -18.69
CA PHE A 371 -8.52 -2.43 -19.32
C PHE A 371 -7.39 -2.49 -18.27
N LYS A 372 -7.50 -1.72 -17.17
CA LYS A 372 -6.58 -1.79 -16.02
C LYS A 372 -6.52 -3.21 -15.44
N ASN A 373 -7.67 -3.86 -15.26
CA ASN A 373 -7.76 -5.22 -14.73
C ASN A 373 -7.16 -6.25 -15.69
N THR A 374 -7.40 -6.08 -16.99
CA THR A 374 -6.81 -6.93 -18.03
C THR A 374 -5.29 -6.80 -18.03
N LEU A 375 -4.75 -5.57 -17.99
CA LEU A 375 -3.31 -5.38 -17.90
C LEU A 375 -2.71 -5.90 -16.60
N LYS A 376 -3.34 -5.65 -15.44
CA LYS A 376 -2.89 -6.17 -14.14
C LYS A 376 -2.84 -7.71 -14.11
N LYS A 377 -3.74 -8.39 -14.83
CA LYS A 377 -3.71 -9.86 -14.94
C LYS A 377 -2.41 -10.38 -15.55
N TYR A 378 -1.83 -9.64 -16.50
CA TYR A 378 -0.63 -10.06 -17.22
C TYR A 378 0.65 -9.35 -16.78
N LEU A 379 0.50 -8.15 -16.20
CA LEU A 379 1.55 -7.29 -15.67
C LEU A 379 1.13 -6.84 -14.26
N PRO A 380 1.25 -7.70 -13.24
CA PRO A 380 0.77 -7.40 -11.89
C PRO A 380 1.45 -6.19 -11.26
N ASN A 381 2.64 -5.80 -11.73
CA ASN A 381 3.38 -4.61 -11.29
C ASN A 381 3.02 -3.33 -12.08
N PHE A 382 2.02 -3.38 -12.95
CA PHE A 382 1.58 -2.26 -13.76
C PHE A 382 0.94 -1.17 -12.89
N ARG A 383 1.50 0.05 -12.94
CA ARG A 383 0.93 1.25 -12.31
C ARG A 383 0.24 2.11 -13.37
N THR A 384 -0.95 2.60 -13.07
CA THR A 384 -1.61 3.63 -13.90
C THR A 384 -1.44 4.98 -13.27
N VAL A 385 -1.11 5.98 -14.07
CA VAL A 385 -1.04 7.37 -13.61
C VAL A 385 -2.07 8.15 -14.41
N ASP A 386 -3.16 8.51 -13.74
CA ASP A 386 -4.22 9.32 -14.34
C ASP A 386 -3.76 10.80 -14.29
N TYR A 387 -3.61 11.43 -15.46
CA TYR A 387 -3.28 12.86 -15.59
C TYR A 387 -4.44 13.58 -16.29
N SER A 388 -4.81 14.76 -15.81
CA SER A 388 -5.68 15.68 -16.55
C SER A 388 -4.90 16.26 -17.73
N ALA A 389 -5.23 15.87 -18.96
CA ALA A 389 -4.49 16.27 -20.14
C ALA A 389 -5.06 17.57 -20.77
N ALA A 390 -4.28 18.66 -20.66
CA ALA A 390 -4.13 19.61 -21.74
C ALA A 390 -2.96 19.11 -22.61
N ASP A 391 -3.17 19.01 -23.92
CA ASP A 391 -2.16 18.83 -24.96
C ASP A 391 -1.53 17.42 -25.13
N ALA A 392 -2.22 16.55 -25.87
CA ALA A 392 -1.60 15.45 -26.61
C ALA A 392 -2.47 15.02 -27.81
N GLU A 393 -1.96 15.24 -29.04
CA GLU A 393 -2.53 14.72 -30.28
C GLU A 393 -1.65 13.58 -30.83
N THR A 394 -2.29 12.55 -31.40
CA THR A 394 -1.77 11.28 -31.97
C THR A 394 -1.47 10.12 -31.01
N LEU A 395 -1.87 8.91 -31.44
CA LEU A 395 -1.62 7.64 -30.75
C LEU A 395 -0.16 7.23 -30.94
N ALA A 396 0.68 7.67 -30.02
CA ALA A 396 2.08 7.33 -29.95
C ALA A 396 2.36 6.53 -28.67
N VAL A 397 2.84 5.30 -28.83
CA VAL A 397 3.54 4.60 -27.75
C VAL A 397 4.93 5.23 -27.64
N GLU A 398 5.05 6.29 -26.85
CA GLU A 398 6.34 6.94 -26.62
C GLU A 398 7.11 6.17 -25.54
N VAL A 399 8.05 5.33 -25.97
CA VAL A 399 8.95 4.64 -25.04
C VAL A 399 10.09 5.59 -24.64
N PHE A 400 10.07 6.02 -23.39
CA PHE A 400 11.14 6.83 -22.79
C PHE A 400 12.18 5.95 -22.11
N VAL A 401 13.30 5.69 -22.78
CA VAL A 401 14.46 5.07 -22.13
C VAL A 401 15.29 6.17 -21.49
N LYS A 402 15.35 6.19 -20.16
CA LYS A 402 16.10 7.17 -19.38
C LYS A 402 17.46 6.59 -19.02
N ASP A 403 18.33 6.37 -20.02
CA ASP A 403 19.71 5.86 -19.76
C ASP A 403 20.71 6.96 -19.34
N GLY A 404 20.24 8.19 -19.12
CA GLY A 404 21.08 9.35 -18.86
C GLY A 404 21.56 10.06 -20.13
N THR A 405 21.32 9.50 -21.32
CA THR A 405 21.49 10.17 -22.61
C THR A 405 20.16 10.24 -23.35
N ASP A 406 19.64 11.45 -23.53
CA ASP A 406 18.36 11.72 -24.19
C ASP A 406 18.48 11.53 -25.72
N ASN A 407 18.73 10.29 -26.16
CA ASN A 407 19.19 10.00 -27.52
C ASN A 407 18.02 9.74 -28.48
N GLU A 408 17.67 10.76 -29.26
CA GLU A 408 16.54 10.83 -30.19
C GLU A 408 16.48 9.68 -31.24
N LYS A 409 17.64 9.05 -31.55
CA LYS A 409 17.70 7.89 -32.47
C LYS A 409 17.03 6.63 -31.93
N VAL A 410 17.08 6.41 -30.62
CA VAL A 410 16.43 5.26 -29.96
C VAL A 410 14.90 5.40 -30.04
N ARG A 411 14.38 6.63 -29.83
CA ARG A 411 12.95 6.96 -29.97
C ARG A 411 12.41 6.58 -31.35
N ARG A 412 13.14 6.90 -32.43
CA ARG A 412 12.71 6.58 -33.82
C ARG A 412 12.76 5.08 -34.14
N SER A 413 13.68 4.32 -33.57
CA SER A 413 13.83 2.88 -33.88
C SER A 413 12.71 2.03 -33.26
N LEU A 414 12.32 2.31 -32.02
CA LEU A 414 11.22 1.62 -31.34
C LEU A 414 9.85 1.91 -31.98
N ASN A 415 9.67 3.12 -32.50
CA ASN A 415 8.48 3.51 -33.26
C ASN A 415 8.28 2.71 -34.56
N ASN A 416 9.32 2.10 -35.12
CA ASN A 416 9.22 1.51 -36.45
C ASN A 416 9.13 -0.02 -36.49
N ASN A 417 9.55 -0.76 -35.45
CA ASN A 417 10.01 -2.15 -35.69
C ASN A 417 9.35 -3.33 -34.98
N LEU A 418 8.27 -3.22 -34.20
CA LEU A 418 7.49 -4.43 -33.84
C LEU A 418 6.10 -4.11 -33.27
N LEU A 419 5.98 -2.99 -32.54
CA LEU A 419 4.75 -2.59 -31.85
C LEU A 419 3.59 -2.20 -32.81
N PHE A 420 3.90 -1.61 -33.97
CA PHE A 420 2.90 -0.91 -34.77
C PHE A 420 2.15 -1.77 -35.81
N LYS A 421 2.67 -2.95 -36.18
CA LYS A 421 1.94 -3.84 -37.10
C LYS A 421 0.67 -4.41 -36.44
N THR A 422 0.78 -4.84 -35.19
CA THR A 422 -0.37 -5.30 -34.42
C THR A 422 -1.26 -4.13 -33.98
N LEU A 423 -0.68 -3.03 -33.49
CA LEU A 423 -1.46 -1.85 -33.10
C LEU A 423 -2.29 -1.26 -34.25
N ALA A 424 -1.87 -1.38 -35.50
CA ALA A 424 -2.66 -0.93 -36.65
C ALA A 424 -3.94 -1.74 -36.85
N GLU A 425 -3.90 -3.04 -36.53
CA GLU A 425 -5.06 -3.93 -36.56
C GLU A 425 -6.00 -3.66 -35.37
N GLN A 426 -5.46 -3.44 -34.17
CA GLN A 426 -6.25 -3.03 -32.99
C GLN A 426 -6.84 -1.62 -33.14
N LYS A 427 -6.11 -0.69 -33.76
CA LYS A 427 -6.59 0.65 -34.11
C LYS A 427 -7.80 0.57 -35.03
N LYS A 428 -7.85 -0.41 -35.93
CA LYS A 428 -9.02 -0.66 -36.79
C LYS A 428 -10.20 -1.16 -35.95
N ALA A 429 -10.00 -2.07 -34.99
CA ALA A 429 -11.04 -2.52 -34.07
C ALA A 429 -11.55 -1.38 -33.15
N PHE A 430 -10.62 -0.58 -32.61
CA PHE A 430 -10.88 0.58 -31.73
C PHE A 430 -11.69 1.68 -32.42
N MET A 431 -11.33 2.05 -33.65
CA MET A 431 -12.05 3.05 -34.45
C MET A 431 -13.45 2.57 -34.86
N THR A 432 -13.68 1.25 -34.93
CA THR A 432 -14.99 0.68 -35.28
C THR A 432 -15.96 0.68 -34.09
N HIS A 433 -15.45 0.71 -32.85
CA HIS A 433 -16.29 0.70 -31.63
C HIS A 433 -16.72 2.10 -31.15
N ARG A 434 -16.11 3.18 -31.66
CA ARG A 434 -16.42 4.57 -31.29
C ARG A 434 -16.71 5.44 -32.51
N ALA A 435 -17.79 5.15 -33.22
CA ALA A 435 -18.35 6.09 -34.19
C ALA A 435 -19.09 7.21 -33.43
N GLY A 436 -18.39 8.27 -33.01
CA GLY A 436 -19.07 9.50 -32.54
C GLY A 436 -18.37 10.37 -31.50
N SER A 437 -17.16 10.08 -31.02
CA SER A 437 -16.42 11.01 -30.16
C SER A 437 -14.96 11.12 -30.60
N GLU A 438 -14.42 12.33 -30.60
CA GLU A 438 -13.01 12.62 -30.86
C GLU A 438 -12.16 11.91 -29.79
N SER A 439 -11.74 10.68 -30.07
CA SER A 439 -10.96 9.88 -29.13
C SER A 439 -9.55 10.47 -29.02
N ARG A 440 -9.20 10.97 -27.83
CA ARG A 440 -7.83 11.34 -27.50
C ARG A 440 -6.98 10.08 -27.20
N PRO A 441 -5.68 10.09 -27.53
CA PRO A 441 -4.87 8.88 -27.66
C PRO A 441 -4.24 8.39 -26.35
N ALA A 442 -4.29 7.08 -26.05
CA ALA A 442 -3.52 6.52 -24.94
C ALA A 442 -1.99 6.57 -25.19
N ARG A 443 -1.19 6.99 -24.20
CA ARG A 443 0.28 7.02 -24.23
C ARG A 443 0.84 6.00 -23.23
N LEU A 444 1.69 5.07 -23.66
CA LEU A 444 2.37 4.11 -22.78
C LEU A 444 3.83 4.53 -22.57
N THR A 445 4.18 4.85 -21.33
CA THR A 445 5.55 5.14 -20.89
C THR A 445 6.14 3.92 -20.20
N ILE A 446 7.33 3.49 -20.64
CA ILE A 446 8.06 2.35 -20.09
C ILE A 446 9.40 2.85 -19.56
N PHE A 447 9.67 2.69 -18.26
CA PHE A 447 10.96 3.08 -17.67
C PHE A 447 11.88 1.86 -17.57
N LEU A 448 13.04 1.91 -18.24
CA LEU A 448 14.01 0.82 -18.26
C LEU A 448 15.44 1.33 -18.16
N ASP A 449 16.32 0.47 -17.64
CA ASP A 449 17.75 0.72 -17.50
C ASP A 449 18.49 0.72 -18.86
N SER A 450 17.99 -0.01 -19.88
CA SER A 450 18.56 0.02 -21.23
C SER A 450 17.58 -0.36 -22.36
N VAL A 451 17.85 0.14 -23.57
CA VAL A 451 17.10 -0.18 -24.81
C VAL A 451 17.17 -1.66 -25.17
N LYS A 452 18.31 -2.29 -24.87
CA LYS A 452 18.53 -3.71 -25.13
C LYS A 452 17.61 -4.56 -24.27
N ASP A 453 17.49 -4.22 -22.99
CA ASP A 453 16.61 -4.92 -22.05
C ASP A 453 15.13 -4.74 -22.43
N LEU A 454 14.73 -3.56 -22.92
CA LEU A 454 13.39 -3.35 -23.48
C LEU A 454 13.08 -4.32 -24.61
N THR A 455 13.98 -4.43 -25.58
CA THR A 455 13.76 -5.25 -26.76
C THR A 455 13.68 -6.72 -26.38
N MET A 456 14.50 -7.16 -25.43
CA MET A 456 14.49 -8.53 -24.91
C MET A 456 13.22 -8.82 -24.10
N ALA A 457 12.83 -7.93 -23.19
CA ALA A 457 11.63 -8.08 -22.36
C ALA A 457 10.35 -8.04 -23.19
N LEU A 458 10.24 -7.10 -24.14
CA LEU A 458 9.13 -7.06 -25.09
C LEU A 458 9.10 -8.31 -25.98
N SER A 459 10.25 -8.75 -26.48
CA SER A 459 10.30 -9.99 -27.28
C SER A 459 9.87 -11.22 -26.48
N ALA A 460 10.20 -11.29 -25.19
CA ALA A 460 9.73 -12.34 -24.29
C ALA A 460 8.23 -12.23 -24.02
N LEU A 461 7.73 -11.01 -23.74
CA LEU A 461 6.33 -10.71 -23.54
C LEU A 461 5.48 -11.11 -24.76
N PHE A 462 5.93 -10.74 -25.97
CA PHE A 462 5.25 -11.04 -27.23
C PHE A 462 5.30 -12.52 -27.62
N LYS A 463 6.27 -13.28 -27.11
CA LYS A 463 6.34 -14.75 -27.29
C LYS A 463 5.49 -15.50 -26.27
N HIS A 464 5.04 -14.85 -25.20
CA HIS A 464 4.25 -15.48 -24.15
C HIS A 464 2.81 -15.73 -24.63
N GLU A 465 2.34 -16.98 -24.55
CA GLU A 465 1.00 -17.41 -25.02
C GLU A 465 -0.14 -16.53 -24.50
N ALA A 466 0.00 -16.05 -23.25
CA ALA A 466 -0.99 -15.20 -22.59
C ALA A 466 -1.22 -13.82 -23.26
N PHE A 467 -0.26 -13.34 -24.07
CA PHE A 467 -0.38 -12.07 -24.81
C PHE A 467 -0.91 -12.23 -26.24
N LYS A 468 -1.01 -13.45 -26.76
CA LYS A 468 -1.60 -13.70 -28.08
C LYS A 468 -3.05 -13.22 -28.23
N PRO A 469 -3.93 -13.29 -27.19
CA PRO A 469 -5.29 -12.75 -27.29
C PRO A 469 -5.33 -11.23 -27.28
N ILE A 470 -4.45 -10.57 -26.52
CA ILE A 470 -4.32 -9.09 -26.54
C ILE A 470 -3.92 -8.66 -27.95
N MET A 471 -3.00 -9.36 -28.61
CA MET A 471 -2.59 -9.10 -29.99
C MET A 471 -3.69 -9.35 -31.04
N ARG A 472 -4.82 -9.98 -30.66
CA ARG A 472 -5.97 -10.26 -31.55
C ARG A 472 -7.16 -9.30 -31.37
N LEU A 473 -7.29 -8.69 -30.18
CA LEU A 473 -8.11 -7.50 -29.94
C LEU A 473 -7.45 -6.31 -30.61
#